data_AF-A0A3N9NXK4-F1
#
_entry.id   AF-A0A3N9NXK4-F1
#
_cell.length_a   1.000
_cell.length_b   1.000
_cell.length_c   1.000
_cell.angle_alpha   90.00
_cell.angle_beta   90.00
_cell.angle_gamma   90.00
#
_symmetry.space_group_name_H-M   'P 1'
#
loop_
_entity.id
_entity.type
_entity.pdbx_description
1 polymer ?
#
loop_
_entity_poly.entity_id
_entity_poly.type
_entity_poly.pdbx_seq_one_letter_code
_entity_poly.pdbx_strand_id
1 'polypeptide(L)'
;MKQDILHRFIDLWHKYFGKAPLPVAYYYTDTVPEEDFSGSKHRHQCVIANIFNVLEGYPFVYHSRSPGCTGGKRYTGFSRKLHPDFEYF
;
A
#
# COMPACT_ATOMS: atom_id res chain seq x y z
N MET A 1 0.91 -24.95 -6.61
CA MET A 1 -0.51 -24.46 -6.58
C MET A 1 -0.61 -22.94 -6.48
N LYS A 2 -0.05 -22.26 -5.46
CA LYS A 2 -0.10 -20.78 -5.35
C LYS A 2 0.53 -20.04 -6.55
N GLN A 3 1.68 -20.49 -7.03
CA GLN A 3 2.36 -19.84 -8.17
C GLN A 3 1.60 -20.00 -9.49
N ASP A 4 0.86 -21.10 -9.68
CA ASP A 4 0.07 -21.35 -10.88
C ASP A 4 -1.09 -20.34 -11.01
N ILE A 5 -1.79 -20.08 -9.91
CA ILE A 5 -2.86 -19.07 -9.84
C ILE A 5 -2.31 -17.67 -10.08
N LEU A 6 -1.15 -17.34 -9.49
CA LEU A 6 -0.51 -16.03 -9.66
C LEU A 6 -0.15 -15.78 -11.14
N HIS A 7 0.57 -16.71 -11.78
CA HIS A 7 0.96 -16.54 -13.19
C HIS A 7 -0.27 -16.44 -14.08
N ARG A 8 -1.27 -17.31 -13.87
CA ARG A 8 -2.51 -17.26 -14.64
C ARG A 8 -3.25 -15.93 -14.46
N PHE A 9 -3.28 -15.37 -13.26
CA PHE A 9 -3.88 -14.06 -13.04
C PHE A 9 -3.15 -12.96 -13.83
N ILE A 10 -1.82 -12.93 -13.76
CA ILE A 10 -0.99 -11.93 -14.47
C ILE A 10 -1.15 -12.06 -15.99
N ASP A 11 -1.17 -13.29 -16.52
CA ASP A 11 -1.35 -13.54 -17.95
C ASP A 11 -2.72 -13.05 -18.44
N LEU A 12 -3.78 -13.33 -17.66
CA LEU A 12 -5.12 -12.83 -17.97
C LEU A 12 -5.20 -11.31 -17.84
N TRP A 13 -4.53 -10.72 -16.84
CA TRP A 13 -4.48 -9.27 -16.68
C TRP A 13 -3.86 -8.61 -17.91
N HIS A 14 -2.68 -9.07 -18.35
CA HIS A 14 -2.04 -8.55 -19.57
C HIS A 14 -2.90 -8.78 -20.82
N LYS A 15 -3.57 -9.93 -20.93
CA LYS A 15 -4.45 -10.24 -22.07
C LYS A 15 -5.63 -9.28 -22.19
N TYR A 16 -6.30 -8.97 -21.07
CA TYR A 16 -7.56 -8.21 -21.09
C TYR A 16 -7.39 -6.72 -20.81
N PHE A 17 -6.33 -6.31 -20.10
CA PHE A 17 -6.09 -4.92 -19.70
C PHE A 17 -4.80 -4.33 -20.28
N GLY A 18 -4.02 -5.11 -21.04
CA GLY A 18 -2.84 -4.64 -21.77
C GLY A 18 -1.76 -4.10 -20.85
N LYS A 19 -1.48 -2.78 -20.98
CA LYS A 19 -0.47 -2.06 -20.20
C LYS A 19 -1.03 -1.38 -18.94
N ALA A 20 -2.27 -1.67 -18.56
CA ALA A 20 -2.83 -1.14 -17.33
C ALA A 20 -2.01 -1.61 -16.11
N PRO A 21 -1.78 -0.74 -15.11
CA PRO A 21 -1.13 -1.15 -13.86
C PRO A 21 -1.87 -2.29 -13.16
N LEU A 22 -1.19 -3.03 -12.28
CA LEU A 22 -1.82 -4.11 -11.51
C LEU A 22 -2.90 -3.55 -10.57
N PRO A 23 -3.95 -4.30 -10.24
CA PRO A 23 -4.97 -3.84 -9.31
C PRO A 23 -4.43 -3.80 -7.88
N VAL A 24 -4.99 -2.91 -7.06
CA VAL A 24 -4.70 -2.86 -5.63
C VAL A 24 -5.61 -3.85 -4.91
N ALA A 25 -5.00 -4.86 -4.29
CA ALA A 25 -5.65 -5.71 -3.31
C ALA A 25 -5.08 -5.41 -1.92
N TYR A 26 -5.95 -5.33 -0.90
CA TYR A 26 -5.53 -5.05 0.47
C TYR A 26 -6.39 -5.81 1.47
N TYR A 27 -5.84 -5.95 2.68
CA TYR A 27 -6.52 -6.51 3.83
C TYR A 27 -5.98 -5.84 5.10
N TYR A 28 -6.70 -5.97 6.20
CA TYR A 28 -6.25 -5.51 7.52
C TYR A 28 -5.79 -6.70 8.36
N THR A 29 -4.78 -6.48 9.18
CA THR A 29 -4.25 -7.47 10.13
C THR A 29 -3.68 -6.76 11.35
N ASP A 30 -3.80 -7.38 12.52
CA ASP A 30 -3.17 -6.90 13.75
C ASP A 30 -1.71 -7.35 13.86
N THR A 31 -1.33 -8.38 13.11
CA THR A 31 0.02 -8.95 13.10
C THR A 31 0.60 -8.90 11.70
N VAL A 32 1.77 -8.30 11.57
CA VAL A 32 2.55 -8.25 10.32
C VAL A 32 3.88 -8.97 10.57
N PRO A 33 4.30 -9.90 9.70
CA PRO A 33 5.66 -10.44 9.71
C PRO A 33 6.69 -9.31 9.57
N GLU A 34 7.79 -9.36 10.34
CA GLU A 34 8.81 -8.31 10.30
C GLU A 34 9.51 -8.27 8.93
N GLU A 35 9.61 -9.39 8.22
CA GLU A 35 10.11 -9.43 6.83
C GLU A 35 9.25 -8.63 5.85
N ASP A 36 7.92 -8.65 6.00
CA ASP A 36 7.00 -7.92 5.13
C ASP A 36 7.04 -6.42 5.43
N PHE A 37 7.17 -6.07 6.72
CA PHE A 37 7.32 -4.68 7.14
C PHE A 37 8.65 -4.09 6.66
N SER A 38 9.75 -4.79 6.88
CA SER A 38 11.09 -4.33 6.49
C SER A 38 11.32 -4.37 4.97
N GLY A 39 10.65 -5.27 4.24
CA GLY A 39 10.69 -5.35 2.78
C GLY A 39 9.83 -4.29 2.07
N SER A 40 9.03 -3.51 2.78
CA SER A 40 8.16 -2.49 2.19
C SER A 40 8.97 -1.35 1.58
N LYS A 41 8.76 -1.10 0.28
CA LYS A 41 9.35 0.06 -0.40
C LYS A 41 8.53 1.31 -0.08
N HIS A 42 9.21 2.37 0.35
CA HIS A 42 8.58 3.64 0.68
C HIS A 42 8.80 4.68 -0.42
N ARG A 43 7.73 5.16 -1.07
CA ARG A 43 7.73 6.32 -1.96
C ARG A 43 7.07 7.51 -1.28
N HIS A 44 7.85 8.59 -1.14
CA HIS A 44 7.40 9.83 -0.47
C HIS A 44 6.78 9.54 0.92
N GLN A 45 6.35 10.58 1.63
CA GLN A 45 5.78 10.38 2.97
C GLN A 45 4.29 10.00 2.92
N CYS A 46 3.56 10.15 1.80
CA CYS A 46 2.10 9.91 1.78
C CYS A 46 1.71 8.44 1.52
N VAL A 47 0.65 7.94 2.17
CA VAL A 47 0.09 6.59 1.90
C VAL A 47 -0.33 6.42 0.43
N ILE A 48 -0.90 7.47 -0.17
CA ILE A 48 -1.34 7.46 -1.58
C ILE A 48 -0.15 7.28 -2.51
N ALA A 49 0.98 7.95 -2.24
CA ALA A 49 2.18 7.81 -3.05
C ALA A 49 2.76 6.38 -2.98
N ASN A 50 2.62 5.72 -1.84
CA ASN A 50 3.05 4.34 -1.67
C ASN A 50 2.17 3.33 -2.42
N ILE A 51 0.91 3.66 -2.74
CA ILE A 51 0.04 2.81 -3.57
C ILE A 51 0.63 2.60 -4.97
N PHE A 52 1.40 3.55 -5.51
CA PHE A 52 2.08 3.36 -6.80
C PHE A 52 3.07 2.18 -6.80
N ASN A 53 3.70 1.86 -5.66
CA ASN A 53 4.53 0.66 -5.57
C ASN A 53 3.69 -0.61 -5.75
N VAL A 54 2.46 -0.62 -5.20
CA VAL A 54 1.53 -1.75 -5.32
C VAL A 54 1.06 -1.93 -6.76
N LEU A 55 0.77 -0.83 -7.45
CA LEU A 55 0.41 -0.83 -8.87
C LEU A 55 1.55 -1.37 -9.77
N GLU A 56 2.79 -1.28 -9.32
CA GLU A 56 3.99 -1.84 -9.96
C GLU A 56 4.31 -3.28 -9.51
N GLY A 57 3.52 -3.87 -8.61
CA GLY A 57 3.68 -5.25 -8.14
C GLY A 57 4.54 -5.42 -6.88
N TYR A 58 4.87 -4.33 -6.17
CA TYR A 58 5.56 -4.41 -4.90
C TYR A 58 4.56 -4.39 -3.73
N PRO A 59 4.54 -5.42 -2.87
CA PRO A 59 3.71 -5.41 -1.68
C PRO A 59 4.13 -4.26 -0.75
N PHE A 60 3.17 -3.72 -0.01
CA PHE A 60 3.38 -2.58 0.87
C PHE A 60 2.62 -2.76 2.19
N VAL A 61 3.33 -2.66 3.30
CA VAL A 61 2.75 -2.62 4.64
C VAL A 61 2.62 -1.17 5.10
N TYR A 62 1.37 -0.73 5.28
CA TYR A 62 1.08 0.50 5.99
C TYR A 62 0.73 0.22 7.45
N HIS A 63 1.62 0.63 8.33
CA HIS A 63 1.55 0.38 9.77
C HIS A 63 1.70 1.70 10.53
N SER A 64 1.38 1.73 11.83
CA SER A 64 1.57 2.91 12.70
C SER A 64 3.01 3.42 12.69
N ARG A 65 3.99 2.49 12.60
CA ARG A 65 5.43 2.76 12.52
C ARG A 65 5.96 3.10 11.12
N SER A 66 5.20 2.88 10.05
CA SER A 66 5.68 3.20 8.70
C SER A 66 5.99 4.70 8.56
N PRO A 67 7.01 5.12 7.80
CA PRO A 67 7.13 6.49 7.34
C PRO A 67 5.83 6.99 6.70
N GLY A 68 5.42 8.22 7.01
CA GLY A 68 4.04 8.65 6.75
C GLY A 68 3.83 10.15 6.90
N CYS A 69 2.93 10.72 6.10
CA CYS A 69 2.42 12.08 6.28
C CYS A 69 1.36 12.07 7.39
N THR A 70 1.23 13.21 8.07
CA THR A 70 0.28 13.39 9.18
C THR A 70 -1.15 13.06 8.77
N GLY A 71 -1.57 13.51 7.57
CA GLY A 71 -2.89 13.21 7.03
C GLY A 71 -3.11 11.72 6.82
N GLY A 72 -2.16 11.00 6.22
CA GLY A 72 -2.26 9.56 6.00
C GLY A 72 -2.41 8.79 7.32
N LYS A 73 -1.61 9.15 8.33
CA LYS A 73 -1.72 8.55 9.68
C LYS A 73 -3.05 8.87 10.36
N ARG A 74 -3.58 10.08 10.15
CA ARG A 74 -4.85 10.52 10.73
C ARG A 74 -6.04 9.79 10.11
N TYR A 75 -6.12 9.73 8.78
CA TYR A 75 -7.23 9.13 8.04
C TYR A 75 -7.27 7.61 8.12
N THR A 76 -6.13 6.98 8.41
CA THR A 76 -6.05 5.52 8.66
C THR A 76 -6.19 5.14 10.14
N GLY A 77 -6.36 6.11 11.03
CA GLY A 77 -6.56 5.86 12.46
C GLY A 77 -5.29 5.60 13.28
N PHE A 78 -4.10 5.60 12.66
CA PHE A 78 -2.82 5.44 13.36
C PHE A 78 -2.35 6.66 14.15
N SER A 79 -2.96 7.83 13.92
CA SER A 79 -2.74 9.02 14.73
C SER A 79 -4.07 9.70 15.03
N ARG A 80 -4.23 10.18 16.26
CA ARG A 80 -5.32 11.08 16.67
C ARG A 80 -4.89 12.55 16.69
N LYS A 81 -3.60 12.83 16.47
CA LYS A 81 -3.07 14.19 16.45
C LYS A 81 -3.58 14.92 15.22
N LEU A 82 -4.18 16.08 15.44
CA LEU A 82 -4.54 17.02 14.40
C LEU A 82 -3.49 18.13 14.38
N HIS A 83 -3.07 18.55 13.18
CA HIS A 83 -2.29 19.78 13.08
C HIS A 83 -3.18 20.95 13.50
N PRO A 84 -2.67 21.96 14.23
CA PRO A 84 -3.48 23.12 14.66
C PRO A 84 -4.28 23.75 13.51
N ASP A 85 -3.68 23.85 12.33
CA ASP A 85 -4.28 24.47 11.14
C ASP A 85 -4.90 23.46 10.16
N PHE A 86 -5.30 22.28 10.63
CA PHE A 86 -5.83 21.22 9.74
C PHE A 86 -7.07 21.63 8.94
N GLU A 87 -7.88 22.56 9.49
CA GLU A 87 -9.07 23.11 8.83
C GLU A 87 -8.80 23.84 7.52
N TYR A 88 -7.52 24.16 7.21
CA TYR A 88 -7.10 24.83 5.98
C TYR A 88 -6.41 23.89 4.97
N PHE A 89 -6.46 22.57 5.18
CA PHE A 89 -5.89 21.54 4.30
C PHE A 89 -6.96 20.71 3.57
#